data_AF-A0A946Z268-F1
#
_entry.id   AF-A0A946Z268-F1
#
_cell.length_a   1.000
_cell.length_b   1.000
_cell.length_c   1.000
_cell.angle_alpha   90.00
_cell.angle_beta   90.00
_cell.angle_gamma   90.00
#
_symmetry.space_group_name_H-M   'P 1'
#
loop_
_entity.id
_entity.type
_entity.pdbx_description
1 polymer ?
#
loop_
_entity_poly.entity_id
_entity_poly.type
_entity_poly.pdbx_seq_one_letter_code
_entity_poly.pdbx_strand_id
1 'polypeptide(L)'
;YVRVTGKGGRDRTVPVGGSALRALNRYVNEARPKLMRPETTPAGPASPLWVGVRGGPLDTRGIRRVVRRRLGTFPHALRHSFATHLLENGADLRAVQELLGHIELGTTQLYTSVTRRHLRAVYERSHPRA
;
A
#
# COMPACT_ATOMS: atom_id res chain seq x y z
N TYR A 1 10.66 -3.98 4.01
CA TYR A 1 9.86 -4.36 2.82
C TYR A 1 8.90 -5.47 3.18
N VAL A 2 7.81 -5.66 2.41
CA VAL A 2 6.89 -6.79 2.54
C VAL A 2 6.71 -7.47 1.19
N ARG A 3 6.64 -8.80 1.17
CA ARG A 3 6.33 -9.59 -0.03
C ARG A 3 4.83 -9.81 -0.12
N VAL A 4 4.26 -9.55 -1.29
CA VAL A 4 2.82 -9.67 -1.56
C VAL A 4 2.62 -10.53 -2.80
N THR A 5 1.92 -11.64 -2.66
CA THR A 5 1.50 -12.46 -3.79
C THR A 5 0.23 -11.89 -4.40
N GLY A 6 0.28 -11.57 -5.69
CA GLY A 6 -0.83 -11.01 -6.48
C GLY A 6 -1.59 -12.04 -7.29
N LYS A 7 -2.50 -11.54 -8.13
CA LYS A 7 -3.26 -12.36 -9.10
C LYS A 7 -2.28 -13.08 -10.04
N GLY A 8 -2.49 -14.39 -10.23
CA GLY A 8 -1.63 -15.23 -11.06
C GLY A 8 -0.33 -15.68 -10.38
N GLY A 9 -0.26 -15.67 -9.03
CA GLY A 9 0.88 -16.21 -8.28
C GLY A 9 2.14 -15.34 -8.34
N ARG A 10 2.03 -14.10 -8.82
CA ARG A 10 3.17 -13.20 -8.98
C ARG A 10 3.47 -12.45 -7.70
N ASP A 11 4.66 -12.64 -7.17
CA ASP A 11 5.16 -11.94 -6.00
C ASP A 11 5.65 -10.53 -6.36
N ARG A 12 5.41 -9.58 -5.46
CA ARG A 12 6.00 -8.24 -5.51
C ARG A 12 6.47 -7.81 -4.14
N THR A 13 7.50 -6.97 -4.12
CA THR A 13 8.05 -6.42 -2.90
C THR A 13 7.62 -4.97 -2.75
N VAL A 14 6.97 -4.64 -1.65
CA VAL A 14 6.48 -3.29 -1.38
C VAL A 14 7.28 -2.68 -0.23
N PRO A 15 7.88 -1.49 -0.39
CA PRO A 15 8.51 -0.77 0.71
C PRO A 15 7.45 -0.40 1.75
N VAL A 16 7.81 -0.52 3.02
CA VAL A 16 6.93 -0.16 4.14
C VAL A 16 7.56 1.03 4.82
N GLY A 17 6.89 2.19 4.76
CA GLY A 17 7.40 3.41 5.37
C GLY A 17 7.46 3.33 6.89
N GLY A 18 8.32 4.16 7.51
CA GLY A 18 8.56 4.13 8.96
C GLY A 18 7.28 4.33 9.80
N SER A 19 6.36 5.21 9.39
CA SER A 19 5.08 5.40 10.07
C SER A 19 4.21 4.14 10.05
N ALA A 20 4.21 3.40 8.93
CA ALA A 20 3.47 2.14 8.82
C ALA A 20 4.11 1.04 9.66
N LEU A 21 5.43 0.95 9.71
CA LEU A 21 6.16 0.02 10.58
C LEU A 21 5.87 0.28 12.06
N ARG A 22 5.88 1.55 12.50
CA ARG A 22 5.53 1.92 13.88
C ARG A 22 4.10 1.51 14.24
N ALA A 23 3.15 1.81 13.36
CA ALA A 23 1.75 1.41 13.57
C ALA A 23 1.58 -0.12 13.61
N LEU A 24 2.30 -0.84 12.75
CA LEU A 24 2.30 -2.30 12.71
C LEU A 24 2.89 -2.91 13.98
N ASN A 25 4.04 -2.41 14.45
CA ASN A 25 4.67 -2.89 15.68
C ASN A 25 3.76 -2.70 16.89
N ARG A 26 3.15 -1.52 17.03
CA ARG A 26 2.15 -1.27 18.08
C ARG A 26 0.98 -2.25 17.98
N TYR A 27 0.46 -2.50 16.78
CA TYR A 27 -0.61 -3.46 16.60
C TYR A 27 -0.19 -4.88 17.03
N VAL A 28 0.96 -5.36 16.56
CA VAL A 28 1.47 -6.71 16.83
C VAL A 28 1.72 -6.93 18.32
N ASN A 29 2.26 -5.93 19.02
CA ASN A 29 2.66 -6.07 20.42
C ASN A 29 1.54 -5.77 21.42
N GLU A 30 0.62 -4.84 21.11
CA GLU A 30 -0.34 -4.35 22.12
C GLU A 30 -1.79 -4.76 21.84
N ALA A 31 -2.20 -4.77 20.57
CA ALA A 31 -3.60 -4.97 20.20
C ALA A 31 -3.89 -6.41 19.75
N ARG A 32 -3.02 -6.97 18.90
CA ARG A 32 -3.17 -8.32 18.33
C ARG A 32 -3.29 -9.40 19.42
N PRO A 33 -2.45 -9.44 20.47
CA PRO A 33 -2.55 -10.50 21.49
C PRO A 33 -3.90 -10.51 22.21
N LYS A 34 -4.51 -9.33 22.40
CA LYS A 34 -5.83 -9.16 23.04
C LYS A 34 -7.00 -9.64 22.16
N LEU A 35 -6.77 -9.79 20.86
CA LEU A 35 -7.77 -10.23 19.89
C LEU A 35 -7.67 -11.73 19.60
N MET A 36 -6.50 -12.33 19.80
CA MET A 36 -6.26 -13.75 19.50
C MET A 36 -7.08 -14.65 20.41
N ARG A 37 -7.57 -15.75 19.83
CA ARG A 37 -8.28 -16.81 20.55
C ARG A 37 -7.72 -18.16 20.12
N PRO A 38 -7.32 -19.06 21.04
CA PRO A 38 -6.71 -20.34 20.69
C PRO A 38 -7.53 -21.17 19.70
N GLU A 39 -8.86 -21.07 19.76
CA GLU A 39 -9.80 -21.87 18.96
C GLU A 39 -9.89 -21.39 17.51
N THR A 40 -9.51 -20.14 17.23
CA THR A 40 -9.73 -19.49 15.92
C THR A 40 -8.50 -18.78 15.35
N THR A 41 -7.45 -18.58 16.16
CA THR A 41 -6.14 -18.11 15.73
C THR A 41 -5.08 -19.18 16.01
N PRO A 42 -4.59 -19.90 15.00
CA PRO A 42 -3.48 -20.81 15.20
C PRO A 42 -2.20 -20.06 15.61
N ALA A 43 -1.37 -20.71 16.42
CA ALA A 43 -0.04 -20.23 16.76
C ALA A 43 0.98 -20.53 15.64
N GLY A 44 2.14 -19.85 15.69
CA GLY A 44 3.25 -20.12 14.78
C GLY A 44 3.09 -19.51 13.38
N PRO A 45 3.79 -20.05 12.35
CA PRO A 45 3.87 -19.46 11.02
C PRO A 45 2.54 -19.32 10.28
N ALA A 46 1.55 -20.15 10.63
CA ALA A 46 0.20 -20.08 10.06
C ALA A 46 -0.69 -19.00 10.69
N SER A 47 -0.18 -18.30 11.72
CA SER A 47 -0.96 -17.31 12.46
C SER A 47 -1.24 -16.08 11.58
N PRO A 48 -2.52 -15.68 11.39
CA PRO A 48 -2.86 -14.54 10.55
C PRO A 48 -2.31 -13.24 11.15
N LEU A 49 -1.67 -12.41 10.33
CA LEU A 49 -1.18 -11.11 10.79
C LEU A 49 -2.33 -10.26 11.33
N TRP A 50 -3.42 -10.15 10.57
CA TRP A 50 -4.61 -9.37 10.93
C TRP A 50 -5.67 -10.27 11.57
N VAL A 51 -6.01 -9.97 12.82
CA VAL A 51 -7.02 -10.68 13.62
C VAL A 51 -8.23 -9.79 13.82
N GLY A 52 -9.43 -10.32 13.55
CA GLY A 52 -10.69 -9.65 13.77
C GLY A 52 -11.17 -9.73 15.21
N VAL A 53 -12.17 -8.92 15.58
CA VAL A 53 -12.74 -8.85 16.94
C VAL A 53 -13.32 -10.16 17.47
N ARG A 54 -13.57 -11.14 16.58
CA ARG A 54 -14.05 -12.48 16.93
C ARG A 54 -12.92 -13.50 17.16
N GLY A 55 -11.66 -13.10 17.04
CA GLY A 55 -10.49 -13.99 17.15
C GLY A 55 -10.13 -14.77 15.89
N GLY A 56 -10.92 -14.67 14.82
CA GLY A 56 -10.53 -15.23 13.53
C GLY A 56 -9.68 -14.28 12.67
N PRO A 57 -9.15 -14.75 11.53
CA PRO A 57 -8.52 -13.90 10.52
C PRO A 57 -9.43 -12.74 10.11
N LEU A 58 -8.87 -11.54 9.97
CA LEU A 58 -9.59 -10.39 9.43
C LEU A 58 -9.72 -10.53 7.90
N ASP A 59 -10.96 -10.64 7.43
CA ASP A 59 -11.28 -10.79 6.01
C ASP A 59 -11.37 -9.44 5.27
N THR A 60 -11.49 -9.51 3.94
CA THR A 60 -11.61 -8.32 3.07
C THR A 60 -12.81 -7.45 3.43
N ARG A 61 -13.93 -8.04 3.85
CA ARG A 61 -15.13 -7.30 4.28
C ARG A 61 -14.86 -6.53 5.58
N GLY A 62 -14.16 -7.16 6.52
CA GLY A 62 -13.71 -6.56 7.77
C GLY A 62 -12.78 -5.37 7.53
N ILE A 63 -11.78 -5.52 6.65
CA ILE A 63 -10.89 -4.41 6.27
C ILE A 63 -11.69 -3.25 5.69
N ARG A 64 -12.60 -3.51 4.73
CA ARG A 64 -13.46 -2.46 4.14
C ARG A 64 -14.28 -1.75 5.21
N ARG A 65 -14.84 -2.48 6.17
CA ARG A 65 -15.60 -1.91 7.29
C ARG A 65 -14.74 -1.03 8.18
N VAL A 66 -13.53 -1.47 8.53
CA VAL A 66 -12.59 -0.67 9.34
C VAL A 66 -12.21 0.62 8.62
N VAL A 67 -11.83 0.55 7.35
CA VAL A 67 -11.46 1.73 6.55
C VAL A 67 -12.65 2.69 6.44
N ARG A 68 -13.84 2.17 6.12
CA ARG A 68 -15.04 2.99 6.02
C ARG A 68 -15.36 3.68 7.34
N ARG A 69 -15.32 2.95 8.46
CA ARG A 69 -15.66 3.50 9.77
C ARG A 69 -14.64 4.54 10.26
N ARG A 70 -13.35 4.36 9.96
CA ARG A 70 -12.28 5.22 10.49
C ARG A 70 -11.95 6.42 9.60
N LEU A 71 -12.11 6.28 8.28
CA LEU A 71 -11.63 7.27 7.32
C LEU A 71 -12.74 7.78 6.40
N GLY A 72 -13.96 7.24 6.46
CA GLY A 72 -15.04 7.57 5.53
C GLY A 72 -14.82 7.06 4.09
N THR A 73 -13.65 6.45 3.79
CA THR A 73 -13.30 5.95 2.44
C THR A 73 -13.36 4.45 2.27
N PHE A 74 -13.05 3.97 1.06
CA PHE A 74 -12.77 2.58 0.75
C PHE A 74 -11.28 2.35 0.44
N PRO A 75 -10.77 1.11 0.58
CA PRO A 75 -9.37 0.80 0.25
C PRO A 75 -8.91 1.21 -1.15
N HIS A 76 -9.81 1.22 -2.14
CA HIS A 76 -9.47 1.64 -3.51
C HIS A 76 -9.10 3.13 -3.58
N ALA A 77 -9.80 3.99 -2.84
CA ALA A 77 -9.49 5.42 -2.79
C ALA A 77 -8.12 5.70 -2.14
N LEU A 78 -7.75 4.93 -1.11
CA LEU A 78 -6.41 5.01 -0.51
C LEU A 78 -5.32 4.61 -1.52
N ARG A 79 -5.57 3.56 -2.30
CA ARG A 79 -4.64 3.12 -3.36
C ARG A 79 -4.47 4.19 -4.43
N HIS A 80 -5.58 4.81 -4.87
CA HIS A 80 -5.53 5.89 -5.86
C HIS A 80 -4.76 7.09 -5.32
N SER A 81 -5.06 7.52 -4.09
CA SER A 81 -4.36 8.64 -3.44
C SER A 81 -2.86 8.38 -3.32
N PHE A 82 -2.46 7.16 -2.98
CA PHE A 82 -1.06 6.75 -2.94
C PHE A 82 -0.39 6.82 -4.33
N ALA A 83 -1.06 6.34 -5.38
CA ALA A 83 -0.56 6.40 -6.75
C ALA A 83 -0.36 7.85 -7.20
N THR A 84 -1.39 8.67 -7.03
CA THR A 84 -1.37 10.09 -7.40
C THR A 84 -0.29 10.83 -6.63
N HIS A 85 -0.18 10.63 -5.31
CA HIS A 85 0.86 11.26 -4.49
C HIS A 85 2.27 10.92 -4.97
N LEU A 86 2.55 9.67 -5.34
CA LEU A 86 3.86 9.30 -5.88
C LEU A 86 4.13 9.97 -7.23
N LEU A 87 3.15 9.98 -8.14
CA LEU A 87 3.29 10.60 -9.45
C LEU A 87 3.48 12.13 -9.36
N GLU A 88 2.74 12.80 -8.47
CA GLU A 88 2.87 14.24 -8.21
C GLU A 88 4.25 14.61 -7.62
N ASN A 89 4.90 13.67 -6.92
CA ASN A 89 6.26 13.84 -6.40
C ASN A 89 7.34 13.31 -7.38
N GLY A 90 6.98 13.11 -8.66
CA GLY A 90 7.93 12.76 -9.72
C GLY A 90 8.35 11.30 -9.76
N ALA A 91 7.65 10.40 -9.07
CA ALA A 91 7.91 8.97 -9.19
C ALA A 91 7.60 8.49 -10.62
N ASP A 92 8.45 7.59 -11.11
CA ASP A 92 8.25 6.98 -12.41
C ASP A 92 6.97 6.13 -12.44
N LEU A 93 6.17 6.27 -13.51
CA LEU A 93 4.88 5.58 -13.64
C LEU A 93 5.05 4.06 -13.62
N ARG A 94 6.13 3.53 -14.22
CA ARG A 94 6.36 2.09 -14.24
C ARG A 94 6.65 1.59 -12.83
N ALA A 95 7.46 2.31 -12.07
CA ALA A 95 7.70 1.98 -10.66
C ALA A 95 6.40 2.00 -9.82
N VAL A 96 5.53 3.00 -10.02
CA VAL A 96 4.23 3.07 -9.33
C VAL A 96 3.33 1.87 -9.71
N GLN A 97 3.29 1.48 -10.99
CA GLN A 97 2.51 0.33 -11.45
C GLN A 97 2.97 -1.00 -10.84
N GLU A 98 4.28 -1.21 -10.75
CA GLU A 98 4.87 -2.41 -10.15
C GLU A 98 4.53 -2.53 -8.66
N LEU A 99 4.60 -1.41 -7.92
CA LEU A 99 4.17 -1.35 -6.52
C LEU A 99 2.68 -1.71 -6.33
N LEU A 100 1.84 -1.27 -7.26
CA LEU A 100 0.38 -1.49 -7.20
C LEU A 100 -0.05 -2.87 -7.71
N GLY A 101 0.79 -3.53 -8.49
CA GLY A 101 0.59 -4.89 -9.00
C GLY A 101 -0.27 -4.96 -10.27
N HIS A 102 -0.20 -3.96 -11.14
CA HIS A 102 -0.93 -3.95 -12.43
C HIS A 102 -0.05 -4.58 -13.50
N ILE A 103 -0.47 -5.72 -14.05
CA ILE A 103 0.42 -6.61 -14.81
C ILE A 103 0.25 -6.49 -16.33
N GLU A 104 -0.82 -5.87 -16.82
CA GLU A 104 -1.06 -5.70 -18.25
C GLU A 104 -1.50 -4.27 -18.57
N LEU A 105 -0.79 -3.64 -19.52
CA LEU A 105 -1.12 -2.36 -20.13
C LEU A 105 -2.29 -2.57 -21.11
N GLY A 106 -3.51 -2.58 -20.60
CA GLY A 106 -4.67 -2.31 -21.43
C GLY A 106 -4.68 -0.83 -21.79
N THR A 107 -4.37 -0.52 -23.05
CA THR A 107 -4.46 0.79 -23.74
C THR A 107 -3.42 1.87 -23.35
N THR A 108 -2.37 1.86 -24.17
CA THR A 108 -1.63 3.00 -24.75
C THR A 108 -0.79 3.89 -23.84
N GLN A 109 0.51 3.80 -24.11
CA GLN A 109 1.60 4.65 -23.66
C GLN A 109 1.32 6.14 -23.94
N LEU A 110 0.77 6.86 -22.97
CA LEU A 110 0.63 8.31 -23.06
C LEU A 110 0.96 9.02 -21.75
N TYR A 111 2.08 8.63 -21.12
CA TYR A 111 2.64 9.39 -20.00
C TYR A 111 4.15 9.59 -20.04
N THR A 112 4.81 9.29 -21.17
CA THR A 112 6.22 9.64 -21.42
C THR A 112 6.43 11.15 -21.64
N SER A 113 5.36 11.95 -21.80
CA SER A 113 5.47 13.40 -22.03
C SER A 113 5.44 14.25 -20.75
N VAL A 114 5.04 13.69 -19.60
CA VAL A 114 4.91 14.48 -18.36
C VAL A 114 6.25 14.60 -17.62
N THR A 115 7.18 13.68 -17.84
CA THR A 115 8.48 13.65 -17.15
C THR A 115 9.42 14.78 -17.60
N ARG A 116 9.36 15.26 -18.85
CA ARG A 116 10.28 16.31 -19.34
C ARG A 116 9.86 17.72 -18.94
N ARG A 117 8.56 18.02 -18.87
CA ARG A 117 8.07 19.37 -18.52
C ARG A 117 8.21 19.64 -17.01
N HIS A 118 8.09 18.62 -16.17
CA HIS A 118 8.26 18.77 -14.71
C HIS A 118 9.73 18.77 -14.28
N LEU A 119 10.60 17.96 -14.92
CA LEU A 119 12.06 18.04 -14.68
C LEU A 119 12.61 19.42 -15.01
N ARG A 120 12.13 20.06 -16.10
CA ARG A 120 12.52 21.44 -16.44
C ARG A 120 12.01 22.47 -15.43
N ALA A 121 10.77 22.33 -14.94
CA ALA A 121 10.21 23.23 -13.93
C ALA A 121 10.90 23.11 -12.56
N VAL A 122 11.29 21.89 -12.16
CA VAL A 122 12.09 21.65 -10.94
C VAL A 122 13.53 22.17 -11.13
N TYR A 123 14.14 21.94 -12.30
CA TYR A 123 15.48 22.47 -12.62
C TYR A 123 15.51 24.01 -12.57
N GLU A 124 14.54 24.69 -13.21
CA GLU A 124 14.45 26.16 -13.22
C GLU A 124 14.09 26.75 -11.83
N ARG A 125 13.31 26.03 -11.02
CA ARG A 125 12.94 26.48 -9.65
C ARG A 125 14.06 26.25 -8.62
N SER A 126 14.93 25.26 -8.84
CA SER A 126 16.05 24.92 -7.95
C SER A 126 17.36 25.61 -8.32
N HIS A 127 17.50 26.15 -9.54
CA HIS A 127 18.70 26.86 -10.00
C HIS A 127 18.35 28.15 -10.77
N PRO A 128 17.90 29.22 -10.09
CA PRO A 128 17.45 30.44 -10.76
C PRO A 128 18.57 31.29 -11.41
N ARG A 129 19.83 30.81 -11.45
CA ARG A 129 20.99 31.50 -12.06
C ARG A 129 22.10 30.53 -12.52
N ALA A 130 21.84 29.72 -13.55
CA ALA A 130 22.87 29.05 -14.34
C ALA A 130 22.77 29.49 -15.80
#